data_AF-A0A0B8QDG8-F1
#
_entry.id   AF-A0A0B8QDG8-F1
#
_cell.length_a   1.000
_cell.length_b   1.000
_cell.length_c   1.000
_cell.angle_alpha   90.00
_cell.angle_beta   90.00
_cell.angle_gamma   90.00
#
_symmetry.space_group_name_H-M   'P 1'
#
loop_
_entity.id
_entity.type
_entity.pdbx_description
1 polymer ?
#
loop_
_entity_poly.entity_id
_entity_poly.type
_entity_poly.pdbx_seq_one_letter_code
_entity_poly.pdbx_strand_id
1 'polypeptide(L)'
;MLLASFSTLASQGTEFEKLTPEQALVQANQWYGSNQASVQIFPTYITANFADGSHTNIPITDKHPISIAPFINHTHPCDFHVATGCTGELKGVKVGVTVYDESTHKQLMQKMMTTNRMALWISGYPKIRKI
;
A
#
# COMPACT_ATOMS: atom_id res chain seq x y z
N MET A 1 15.04 31.68 35.79
CA MET A 1 15.18 30.47 34.95
C MET A 1 13.81 30.14 34.37
N LEU A 2 13.55 30.52 33.13
CA LEU A 2 12.40 30.01 32.38
C LEU A 2 12.76 28.60 31.90
N LEU A 3 12.07 27.58 32.38
CA LEU A 3 12.14 26.23 31.82
C LEU A 3 11.27 26.24 30.55
N ALA A 4 11.92 26.25 29.38
CA ALA A 4 11.24 25.96 28.13
C ALA A 4 10.89 24.48 28.12
N SER A 5 9.60 24.16 28.28
CA SER A 5 9.09 22.81 28.07
C SER A 5 9.14 22.51 26.57
N PHE A 6 10.14 21.76 26.14
CA PHE A 6 10.17 21.20 24.79
C PHE A 6 9.20 20.04 24.74
N SER A 7 7.96 20.30 24.31
CA SER A 7 7.09 19.24 23.82
C SER A 7 7.73 18.68 22.55
N THR A 8 8.29 17.47 22.62
CA THR A 8 8.71 16.73 21.42
C THR A 8 7.45 16.41 20.61
N LEU A 9 7.13 17.24 19.62
CA LEU A 9 6.18 16.89 18.58
C LEU A 9 6.75 15.66 17.87
N ALA A 10 6.05 14.52 17.96
CA ALA A 10 6.42 13.34 17.22
C ALA A 10 6.38 13.66 15.72
N SER A 11 7.41 13.27 14.98
CA SER A 11 7.44 13.44 13.52
C SER A 11 6.36 12.58 12.86
N GLN A 12 5.93 12.93 11.64
CA GLN A 12 4.96 12.11 10.91
C GLN A 12 5.46 10.67 10.72
N GLY A 13 6.75 10.50 10.46
CA GLY A 13 7.38 9.17 10.40
C GLY A 13 7.24 8.37 11.68
N THR A 14 7.40 9.00 12.85
CA THR A 14 7.29 8.33 14.15
C THR A 14 5.86 7.84 14.44
N GLU A 15 4.84 8.60 14.01
CA GLU A 15 3.45 8.16 14.14
C GLU A 15 3.08 7.10 13.10
N PHE A 16 3.59 7.23 11.87
CA PHE A 16 3.34 6.28 10.80
C PHE A 16 3.93 4.89 11.10
N GLU A 17 5.12 4.83 11.70
CA GLU A 17 5.79 3.56 12.05
C GLU A 17 4.99 2.67 12.99
N LYS A 18 4.07 3.26 13.78
CA LYS A 18 3.20 2.54 14.71
C LYS A 18 2.03 1.82 14.03
N LEU A 19 1.77 2.11 12.76
CA LEU A 19 0.65 1.55 12.01
C LEU A 19 0.94 0.10 11.60
N THR A 20 -0.09 -0.73 11.56
CA THR A 20 0.01 -2.01 10.85
C THR A 20 0.17 -1.76 9.34
N PRO A 21 0.71 -2.71 8.56
CA PRO A 21 0.79 -2.57 7.10
C PRO A 21 -0.55 -2.22 6.44
N GLU A 22 -1.67 -2.78 6.90
CA GLU A 22 -2.99 -2.42 6.39
C GLU A 22 -3.39 -0.98 6.72
N GLN A 23 -3.15 -0.54 7.95
CA GLN A 23 -3.45 0.83 8.37
C GLN A 23 -2.57 1.84 7.61
N ALA A 24 -1.29 1.55 7.45
CA ALA A 24 -0.33 2.35 6.71
C ALA A 24 -0.77 2.55 5.25
N LEU A 25 -1.30 1.50 4.62
CA LEU A 25 -1.86 1.57 3.26
C LEU A 25 -3.11 2.44 3.19
N VAL A 26 -4.06 2.26 4.11
CA VAL A 26 -5.28 3.08 4.16
C VAL A 26 -4.90 4.56 4.35
N GLN A 27 -3.97 4.85 5.25
CA GLN A 27 -3.44 6.19 5.50
C GLN A 27 -2.75 6.76 4.25
N ALA A 28 -1.86 5.99 3.61
CA ALA A 28 -1.11 6.44 2.43
C ALA A 28 -2.04 6.85 1.28
N ASN A 29 -3.14 6.12 1.05
CA ASN A 29 -4.14 6.47 0.04
C ASN A 29 -4.79 7.85 0.29
N GLN A 30 -4.86 8.33 1.54
CA GLN A 30 -5.39 9.67 1.86
C GLN A 30 -4.44 10.80 1.45
N TRP A 31 -3.14 10.50 1.30
CA TRP A 31 -2.12 11.48 0.90
C TRP A 31 -1.91 11.56 -0.61
N TYR A 32 -2.76 10.91 -1.40
CA TYR A 32 -2.68 10.97 -2.85
C TYR A 32 -2.71 12.42 -3.34
N GLY A 33 -1.68 12.82 -4.09
CA GLY A 33 -1.57 14.16 -4.67
C GLY A 33 -1.41 15.31 -3.67
N SER A 34 -1.29 15.05 -2.36
CA SER A 34 -1.13 16.09 -1.35
C SER A 34 0.32 16.53 -1.13
N ASN A 35 1.28 15.79 -1.68
CA ASN A 35 2.73 15.95 -1.44
C ASN A 35 3.14 15.84 0.04
N GLN A 36 2.27 15.34 0.92
CA GLN A 36 2.60 15.15 2.34
C GLN A 36 3.56 13.98 2.56
N ALA A 37 3.47 12.95 1.71
CA ALA A 37 4.37 11.81 1.75
C ALA A 37 4.51 11.12 0.38
N SER A 38 5.63 10.45 0.18
CA SER A 38 5.86 9.45 -0.87
C SER A 38 5.92 8.06 -0.24
N VAL A 39 4.92 7.21 -0.51
CA VAL A 39 4.81 5.87 0.09
C VAL A 39 4.90 4.79 -0.99
N GLN A 40 5.82 3.85 -0.80
CA GLN A 40 6.05 2.70 -1.69
C GLN A 40 5.91 1.38 -0.93
N ILE A 41 5.33 0.38 -1.59
CA ILE A 41 5.05 -0.93 -1.01
C ILE A 41 5.95 -1.97 -1.68
N PHE A 42 6.84 -2.54 -0.88
CA PHE A 42 7.70 -3.65 -1.26
C PHE A 42 7.13 -4.98 -0.74
N PRO A 43 7.65 -6.12 -1.22
CA PRO A 43 7.20 -7.43 -0.77
C PRO A 43 7.28 -7.70 0.74
N THR A 44 8.24 -7.07 1.42
CA THR A 44 8.57 -7.34 2.82
C THR A 44 8.57 -6.11 3.70
N TYR A 45 8.28 -4.92 3.15
CA TYR A 45 8.17 -3.68 3.91
C TYR A 45 7.42 -2.60 3.13
N ILE A 46 6.92 -1.58 3.85
CA ILE A 46 6.42 -0.32 3.31
C ILE A 46 7.44 0.75 3.67
N THR A 47 7.84 1.59 2.71
CA THR A 47 8.70 2.75 2.97
C THR A 47 7.94 4.04 2.74
N ALA A 48 8.16 5.03 3.60
CA ALA A 48 7.54 6.34 3.52
C ALA A 48 8.58 7.45 3.73
N ASN A 49 8.56 8.42 2.82
CA ASN A 49 9.30 9.68 2.95
C ASN A 49 8.29 10.82 3.13
N PHE A 50 8.47 11.65 4.16
CA PHE A 50 7.51 12.69 4.52
C PHE A 50 8.02 14.09 4.15
N ALA A 51 7.09 15.03 3.97
CA ALA A 51 7.41 16.42 3.67
C ALA A 51 8.18 17.14 4.79
N ASP A 52 8.06 16.66 6.04
CA ASP A 52 8.85 17.16 7.19
C ASP A 52 10.29 16.62 7.23
N GLY A 53 10.69 15.83 6.22
CA GLY A 53 12.01 15.22 6.10
C GLY A 53 12.17 13.91 6.88
N SER A 54 11.18 13.49 7.66
CA SER A 54 11.21 12.17 8.31
C SER A 54 11.08 11.04 7.29
N HIS A 55 11.57 9.86 7.67
CA HIS A 55 11.49 8.63 6.89
C HIS A 55 11.26 7.44 7.83
N THR A 56 10.45 6.47 7.42
CA THR A 56 10.29 5.22 8.18
C THR A 56 10.00 4.03 7.27
N ASN A 57 10.21 2.83 7.81
CA ASN A 57 9.90 1.55 7.18
C ASN A 57 9.04 0.69 8.10
N ILE A 58 7.92 0.17 7.58
CA ILE A 58 7.04 -0.77 8.29
C ILE A 58 7.28 -2.17 7.74
N PRO A 59 7.74 -3.15 8.53
CA PRO A 59 7.95 -4.51 8.05
C PRO A 59 6.62 -5.21 7.72
N ILE A 60 6.66 -6.08 6.71
CA ILE A 60 5.56 -6.97 6.32
C ILE A 60 5.99 -8.41 6.54
N THR A 61 5.43 -9.05 7.57
CA THR A 61 5.85 -10.39 8.01
C THR A 61 4.89 -11.51 7.57
N ASP A 62 3.58 -11.25 7.54
CA ASP A 62 2.58 -12.33 7.57
C ASP A 62 1.77 -12.47 6.27
N LYS A 63 1.64 -11.37 5.51
CA LYS A 63 0.78 -11.28 4.32
C LYS A 63 1.50 -10.55 3.22
N HIS A 64 1.35 -10.97 1.97
CA HIS A 64 1.88 -10.23 0.84
C HIS A 64 0.80 -9.34 0.22
N PRO A 65 0.92 -7.99 0.27
CA PRO A 65 -0.04 -7.11 -0.36
C PRO A 65 0.16 -7.13 -1.88
N ILE A 66 -0.89 -7.45 -2.62
CA ILE A 66 -0.90 -7.37 -4.08
C ILE A 66 -1.82 -6.22 -4.48
N SER A 67 -1.32 -5.37 -5.38
CA SER A 67 -2.04 -4.23 -5.93
C SER A 67 -2.13 -4.36 -7.44
N ILE A 68 -3.34 -4.47 -7.99
CA ILE A 68 -3.58 -4.63 -9.43
C ILE A 68 -4.50 -3.51 -9.92
N ALA A 69 -4.11 -2.83 -10.99
CA ALA A 69 -4.91 -1.79 -11.65
C ALA A 69 -5.40 -2.30 -13.01
N PRO A 70 -6.63 -2.83 -13.12
CA PRO A 70 -7.19 -3.28 -14.39
C PRO A 70 -7.39 -2.10 -15.36
N PHE A 71 -7.29 -2.38 -16.65
CA PHE A 71 -7.37 -1.38 -17.72
C PHE A 71 -8.03 -1.96 -18.98
N ILE A 72 -8.53 -1.08 -19.86
CA ILE A 72 -9.11 -1.41 -21.17
C ILE A 72 -8.23 -0.85 -22.29
N ASN A 73 -7.89 0.44 -22.24
CA ASN A 73 -7.22 1.12 -23.35
C ASN A 73 -5.73 1.34 -23.08
N HIS A 74 -5.35 1.64 -21.84
CA HIS A 74 -3.98 2.04 -21.52
C HIS A 74 -3.55 1.62 -20.13
N THR A 75 -2.27 1.30 -20.01
CA THR A 75 -1.60 1.02 -18.74
C THR A 75 -0.22 1.69 -18.73
N HIS A 76 0.45 1.60 -17.59
CA HIS A 76 1.85 2.01 -17.45
C HIS A 76 2.65 0.91 -16.77
N PRO A 77 3.97 0.80 -17.04
CA PRO A 77 4.82 -0.11 -16.28
C PRO A 77 4.84 0.28 -14.80
N CYS A 78 4.87 -0.71 -13.92
CA CYS A 78 4.96 -0.53 -12.48
C CYS A 78 5.64 -1.75 -11.85
N ASP A 79 6.76 -1.56 -11.16
CA ASP A 79 7.45 -2.65 -10.44
C ASP A 79 6.95 -2.76 -9.01
N PHE A 80 7.02 -1.65 -8.25
CA PHE A 80 6.54 -1.55 -6.87
C PHE A 80 5.42 -0.54 -6.78
N HIS A 81 4.42 -0.86 -5.97
CA HIS A 81 3.23 -0.02 -5.87
C HIS A 81 3.55 1.28 -5.13
N VAL A 82 3.24 2.42 -5.76
CA VAL A 82 3.36 3.75 -5.15
C VAL A 82 1.96 4.22 -4.75
N ALA A 83 1.66 4.24 -3.45
CA ALA A 83 0.33 4.53 -2.90
C ALA A 83 -0.04 6.02 -2.84
N THR A 84 0.89 6.93 -3.15
CA THR A 84 0.60 8.37 -3.14
C THR A 84 0.63 9.04 -4.51
N GLY A 85 1.01 8.31 -5.58
CA GLY A 85 1.31 8.91 -6.89
C GLY A 85 0.73 8.23 -8.13
N CYS A 86 0.37 6.94 -8.08
CA CYS A 86 -0.10 6.21 -9.27
C CYS A 86 -1.63 6.26 -9.44
N THR A 87 -2.13 6.06 -10.66
CA THR A 87 -3.58 6.09 -10.93
C THR A 87 -3.93 5.12 -12.02
N GLY A 88 -4.83 4.19 -11.72
CA GLY A 88 -5.36 3.24 -12.70
C GLY A 88 -6.38 3.89 -13.63
N GLU A 89 -6.57 3.29 -14.81
CA GLU A 89 -7.59 3.71 -15.78
C GLU A 89 -9.00 3.51 -15.21
N LEU A 90 -9.29 2.32 -14.67
CA LEU A 90 -10.62 1.95 -14.22
C LEU A 90 -10.85 2.29 -12.74
N LYS A 91 -11.70 3.28 -12.46
CA LYS A 91 -12.02 3.76 -11.12
C LYS A 91 -13.50 3.56 -10.81
N GLY A 92 -13.82 3.00 -9.65
CA GLY A 92 -15.21 2.75 -9.25
C GLY A 92 -15.90 1.64 -10.04
N VAL A 93 -15.14 0.82 -10.76
CA VAL A 93 -15.67 -0.25 -11.61
C VAL A 93 -15.72 -1.55 -10.81
N LYS A 94 -16.85 -2.26 -10.89
CA LYS A 94 -16.97 -3.61 -10.31
C LYS A 94 -16.27 -4.62 -11.21
N VAL A 95 -15.38 -5.41 -10.62
CA VAL A 95 -14.70 -6.51 -11.30
C VAL A 95 -14.81 -7.80 -10.48
N GLY A 96 -14.88 -8.93 -11.18
CA GLY A 96 -14.75 -10.25 -10.56
C GLY A 96 -13.27 -10.61 -10.43
N VAL A 97 -12.82 -10.89 -9.22
CA VAL A 97 -11.45 -11.31 -8.93
C VAL A 97 -11.47 -12.74 -8.44
N THR A 98 -10.73 -13.60 -9.14
CA THR A 98 -10.46 -14.98 -8.70
C THR A 98 -8.96 -15.17 -8.60
N VAL A 99 -8.51 -15.77 -7.50
CA VAL A 99 -7.09 -16.06 -7.25
C VAL A 99 -6.93 -17.55 -7.05
N TYR A 100 -5.96 -18.14 -7.76
CA TYR A 100 -5.59 -19.54 -7.66
C TYR A 100 -4.16 -19.66 -7.16
N ASP A 101 -3.88 -20.71 -6.41
CA ASP A 101 -2.53 -21.18 -6.17
C ASP A 101 -2.00 -21.81 -7.46
N GLU A 102 -0.86 -21.32 -7.96
CA GLU A 102 -0.30 -21.76 -9.24
C GLU A 102 0.12 -23.23 -9.23
N SER A 103 0.64 -23.72 -8.09
CA SER A 103 1.20 -25.07 -7.97
C SER A 103 0.14 -26.17 -7.80
N THR A 104 -0.92 -25.86 -7.05
CA THR A 104 -1.97 -26.82 -6.70
C THR A 104 -3.25 -26.60 -7.50
N HIS A 105 -3.34 -25.50 -8.25
CA HIS A 105 -4.56 -25.00 -8.90
C HIS A 105 -5.75 -24.79 -7.95
N LYS A 106 -5.51 -24.74 -6.64
CA LYS A 106 -6.54 -24.52 -5.64
C LYS A 106 -7.01 -23.07 -5.68
N GLN A 107 -8.34 -22.86 -5.72
CA GLN A 107 -8.91 -21.53 -5.58
C GLN A 107 -8.67 -20.97 -4.17
N LEU A 108 -7.99 -19.84 -4.08
CA LEU A 108 -7.69 -19.11 -2.84
C LEU A 108 -8.73 -18.04 -2.55
N MET A 109 -9.29 -17.41 -3.59
CA MET A 109 -10.31 -16.36 -3.46
C MET A 109 -11.19 -16.29 -4.71
N GLN A 110 -12.47 -15.95 -4.53
CA GLN A 110 -13.37 -15.46 -5.59
C GLN A 110 -14.31 -14.41 -5.00
N LYS A 111 -14.21 -13.15 -5.47
CA LYS A 111 -15.03 -12.04 -4.96
C LYS A 111 -15.31 -11.00 -6.04
N MET A 112 -16.45 -10.34 -5.92
CA MET A 112 -16.69 -9.07 -6.60
C MET A 112 -16.05 -7.94 -5.80
N MET A 113 -15.25 -7.12 -6.45
CA MET A 113 -14.55 -5.98 -5.84
C MET A 113 -14.76 -4.74 -6.69
N THR A 114 -14.75 -3.57 -6.05
CA THR A 114 -14.81 -2.28 -6.76
C THR A 114 -13.40 -1.72 -6.84
N THR A 115 -12.93 -1.37 -8.04
CA THR A 115 -11.64 -0.72 -8.21
C THR A 115 -11.65 0.62 -7.49
N ASN A 116 -10.60 0.91 -6.71
CA ASN A 116 -10.40 2.26 -6.19
C ASN A 116 -9.63 3.10 -7.21
N ARG A 117 -9.25 4.33 -6.84
CA ARG A 117 -8.51 5.25 -7.72
C ARG A 117 -7.19 4.67 -8.25
N MET A 118 -6.52 3.85 -7.45
CA MET A 118 -5.18 3.35 -7.71
C MET A 118 -5.20 1.93 -8.22
N ALA A 119 -5.86 1.03 -7.50
CA ALA A 119 -5.82 -0.41 -7.74
C ALA A 119 -6.80 -1.18 -6.83
N LEU A 120 -6.90 -2.48 -7.03
CA LEU A 120 -7.49 -3.43 -6.10
C LEU A 120 -6.41 -3.95 -5.17
N TRP A 121 -6.66 -3.87 -3.87
CA TRP A 121 -5.78 -4.47 -2.87
C TRP A 121 -6.27 -5.87 -2.52
N ILE A 122 -5.39 -6.84 -2.70
CA ILE A 122 -5.65 -8.25 -2.45
C ILE A 122 -4.65 -8.70 -1.37
N SER A 123 -5.16 -9.16 -0.23
CA SER A 123 -4.35 -9.52 0.95
C SER A 123 -4.81 -10.81 1.59
N GLY A 124 -3.98 -11.32 2.51
CA GLY A 124 -4.24 -12.56 3.23
C GLY A 124 -3.64 -13.79 2.57
N TYR A 125 -2.72 -13.61 1.61
CA TYR A 125 -2.04 -14.72 0.96
C TYR A 125 -0.75 -15.05 1.70
N PRO A 126 -0.51 -16.33 2.02
CA PRO A 126 0.77 -16.74 2.58
C PRO A 126 1.89 -16.34 1.61
N LYS A 127 3.07 -16.01 2.14
CA LYS A 127 4.27 -15.83 1.31
C LYS A 127 4.42 -17.09 0.46
N ILE A 128 4.16 -16.97 -0.83
CA ILE A 128 4.49 -18.02 -1.79
C ILE A 128 6.02 -17.98 -1.88
N ARG A 129 6.70 -18.90 -1.19
CA ARG A 129 8.15 -19.02 -1.31
C ARG A 129 8.46 -19.24 -2.78
N LYS A 130 9.33 -18.42 -3.34
CA LYS A 130 10.09 -18.81 -4.54
C LYS A 130 10.70 -20.19 -4.25
N ILE A 131 10.44 -21.12 -5.17
CA ILE A 131 11.24 -22.33 -5.37
C ILE A 131 12.69 -21.91 -5.63
#